data_AF-A0A966KYH1-F1
#
_entry.id   AF-A0A966KYH1-F1
#
_cell.length_a   1.000
_cell.length_b   1.000
_cell.length_c   1.000
_cell.angle_alpha   90.00
_cell.angle_beta   90.00
_cell.angle_gamma   90.00
#
_symmetry.space_group_name_H-M   'P 1'
#
loop_
_entity.id
_entity.type
_entity.pdbx_description
1 polymer ?
#
loop_
_entity_poly.entity_id
_entity_poly.type
_entity_poly.pdbx_seq_one_letter_code
_entity_poly.pdbx_strand_id
1 'polypeptide(L)'
;MGTMVGGLAGQMVAGTAPRDPREEQPTASLERYVESLVAGLEAPAAGDLRPGEYVSPWPGMPESLSTLRDLSSEHLLAKDGRLGFVLLRLTKEKGGFAGASAATDELRRIIDRVSDGHPGVSVGLTGIPVMEDDEMRASQTSMVWASGLSMAAVILVIIA
;
A
#
# COMPACT_ATOMS: atom_id res chain seq x y z
N MET A 1 -14.72 6.61 16.76
CA MET A 1 -14.99 5.87 15.51
C MET A 1 -13.69 5.81 14.70
N GLY A 2 -12.71 4.99 15.11
CA GLY A 2 -11.39 4.95 14.46
C GLY A 2 -10.61 3.66 14.67
N THR A 3 -11.20 2.66 15.31
CA THR A 3 -10.53 1.42 15.73
C THR A 3 -10.74 0.25 14.75
N MET A 4 -11.63 0.39 13.77
CA MET A 4 -12.05 -0.73 12.92
C MET A 4 -11.14 -0.94 11.69
N VAL A 5 -10.47 0.11 11.20
CA VAL A 5 -9.65 0.04 9.97
C VAL A 5 -8.21 -0.42 10.25
N GLY A 6 -7.66 -0.10 11.43
CA GLY A 6 -6.31 -0.54 11.82
C GLY A 6 -6.21 -2.05 12.09
N GLY A 7 -7.31 -2.69 12.55
CA GLY A 7 -7.32 -4.13 12.83
C GLY A 7 -7.15 -5.00 11.59
N LEU A 8 -7.75 -4.61 10.46
CA LEU A 8 -7.73 -5.37 9.21
C LEU A 8 -6.35 -5.35 8.53
N ALA A 9 -5.62 -4.23 8.60
CA ALA A 9 -4.27 -4.14 8.05
C ALA A 9 -3.25 -4.95 8.87
N GLY A 10 -3.42 -5.02 10.20
CA GLY A 10 -2.58 -5.83 11.08
C GLY A 10 -2.76 -7.34 10.89
N GLN A 11 -3.99 -7.80 10.59
CA GLN A 11 -4.28 -9.23 10.42
C GLN A 11 -3.69 -9.85 9.16
N MET A 12 -3.44 -9.06 8.11
CA MET A 12 -2.74 -9.52 6.90
C MET A 12 -1.23 -9.71 7.10
N VAL A 13 -0.61 -9.03 8.06
CA VAL A 13 0.82 -9.19 8.41
C VAL A 13 1.05 -10.26 9.47
N ALA A 14 0.06 -10.50 10.35
CA ALA A 14 0.19 -11.40 11.50
C ALA A 14 -0.43 -12.80 11.32
N GLY A 15 -1.00 -13.14 10.15
CA GLY A 15 -1.46 -14.51 9.85
C GLY A 15 -2.47 -15.08 10.86
N THR A 16 -3.27 -14.22 11.50
CA THR A 16 -4.23 -14.62 12.55
C THR A 16 -5.60 -14.07 12.22
N ALA A 17 -6.33 -14.82 11.39
CA ALA A 17 -7.74 -14.62 11.15
C ALA A 17 -8.56 -14.97 12.41
N PRO A 18 -9.67 -14.26 12.69
CA PRO A 18 -10.63 -14.72 13.69
C PRO A 18 -11.30 -15.99 13.18
N ARG A 19 -11.20 -17.09 13.94
CA ARG A 19 -11.89 -18.37 13.65
C ARG A 19 -13.40 -18.16 13.55
N ASP A 20 -13.92 -18.03 12.33
CA ASP A 20 -15.34 -18.20 12.04
C ASP A 20 -15.63 -19.72 12.07
N PRO A 21 -16.65 -20.22 12.78
CA PRO A 21 -17.09 -21.62 12.72
C PRO A 21 -17.44 -22.11 11.30
N ARG A 22 -17.53 -21.20 10.32
CA ARG A 22 -17.72 -21.47 8.89
C ARG A 22 -16.43 -21.48 8.06
N GLU A 23 -15.26 -21.30 8.67
CA GLU A 23 -13.98 -21.50 7.97
C GLU A 23 -13.88 -22.96 7.50
N GLU A 24 -13.96 -23.16 6.19
CA GLU A 24 -13.58 -24.42 5.57
C GLU A 24 -12.21 -24.84 6.10
N GLN A 25 -12.10 -26.09 6.54
CA GLN A 25 -10.84 -26.58 7.07
C GLN A 25 -9.73 -26.37 6.02
N PRO A 26 -8.54 -25.89 6.41
CA PRO A 26 -7.46 -25.57 5.48
C PRO A 26 -7.14 -26.74 4.52
N THR A 27 -7.28 -27.97 5.00
CA THR A 27 -7.11 -29.20 4.23
C THR A 27 -8.15 -29.36 3.13
N ALA A 28 -9.44 -29.12 3.41
CA ALA A 28 -10.51 -29.22 2.42
C ALA A 28 -10.40 -28.13 1.33
N SER A 29 -9.93 -26.94 1.71
CA SER A 29 -9.62 -25.88 0.74
C SER A 29 -8.46 -26.28 -0.18
N LEU A 30 -7.40 -26.86 0.39
CA LEU A 30 -6.24 -27.32 -0.37
C LEU A 30 -6.60 -28.41 -1.37
N GLU A 31 -7.41 -29.40 -0.97
CA GLU A 31 -7.90 -30.48 -1.85
C GLU A 31 -8.64 -29.90 -3.06
N ARG A 32 -9.57 -28.97 -2.82
CA ARG A 32 -10.31 -28.28 -3.89
C ARG A 32 -9.39 -27.52 -4.84
N TYR A 33 -8.36 -26.85 -4.32
CA TYR A 33 -7.40 -26.13 -5.17
C TYR A 33 -6.57 -27.09 -6.03
N VAL A 34 -6.14 -28.23 -5.47
CA VAL A 34 -5.42 -29.26 -6.21
C VAL A 34 -6.30 -29.84 -7.33
N GLU A 35 -7.58 -30.14 -7.05
CA GLU A 35 -8.53 -30.59 -8.07
C GLU A 35 -8.72 -29.54 -9.18
N SER A 36 -8.86 -28.26 -8.82
CA SER A 36 -8.98 -27.18 -9.81
C SER A 36 -7.74 -27.00 -10.68
N LEU A 37 -6.55 -27.24 -10.12
CA LEU A 37 -5.28 -27.19 -10.84
C LEU A 37 -5.18 -28.35 -11.84
N VAL A 38 -5.53 -29.57 -11.42
CA VAL A 38 -5.56 -30.75 -12.30
C VAL A 38 -6.53 -30.53 -13.46
N ALA A 39 -7.77 -30.09 -13.17
CA ALA A 39 -8.76 -29.77 -14.20
C ALA A 39 -8.27 -28.67 -15.16
N GLY A 40 -7.54 -27.66 -14.66
CA GLY A 40 -6.94 -26.62 -15.48
C GLY A 40 -5.81 -27.10 -16.39
N LEU A 41 -5.08 -28.14 -16.00
CA LEU A 41 -4.02 -28.76 -16.81
C LEU A 41 -4.58 -29.74 -17.86
N GLU A 42 -5.70 -30.40 -17.57
CA GLU A 42 -6.37 -31.32 -18.48
C GLU A 42 -7.17 -30.59 -19.58
N ALA A 43 -7.75 -29.41 -19.27
CA ALA A 43 -8.53 -28.61 -20.21
C ALA A 43 -7.80 -28.26 -21.53
N PRO A 44 -6.53 -27.78 -21.53
CA PRO A 44 -5.78 -27.52 -22.77
C PRO A 44 -5.29 -28.80 -23.46
N ALA A 45 -5.13 -29.92 -22.73
CA ALA A 45 -4.67 -31.19 -23.29
C ALA A 45 -5.76 -31.89 -24.13
N ALA A 46 -7.04 -31.59 -23.89
CA ALA A 46 -8.17 -32.16 -24.62
C ALA A 46 -8.41 -31.53 -26.02
N GLY A 47 -7.70 -30.45 -26.39
CA GLY A 47 -7.72 -29.89 -27.74
C GLY A 47 -9.04 -29.29 -28.24
N ASP A 48 -10.08 -29.22 -27.39
CA ASP A 48 -11.47 -28.95 -27.82
C ASP A 48 -12.00 -27.56 -27.38
N LEU A 49 -11.12 -26.64 -26.97
CA LEU A 49 -11.55 -25.34 -26.46
C LEU A 49 -11.93 -24.39 -27.62
N ARG A 50 -13.23 -24.31 -27.91
CA ARG A 50 -13.80 -23.28 -28.78
C ARG A 50 -13.70 -21.89 -28.11
N PRO A 51 -13.38 -20.81 -28.86
CA PRO A 51 -13.38 -19.47 -28.30
C PRO A 51 -14.76 -19.10 -27.74
N GLY A 52 -14.86 -18.91 -26.41
CA GLY A 52 -16.10 -18.55 -25.71
C GLY A 52 -16.70 -19.62 -24.79
N GLU A 53 -16.21 -20.86 -24.81
CA GLU A 53 -16.69 -21.96 -23.95
C GLU A 53 -15.77 -22.24 -22.74
N TYR A 54 -14.72 -21.42 -22.54
CA TYR A 54 -13.82 -21.59 -21.39
C TYR A 54 -14.53 -21.23 -20.07
N VAL A 55 -14.83 -22.24 -19.27
CA VAL A 55 -15.28 -22.11 -17.89
C VAL A 55 -14.09 -22.37 -16.97
N SER A 56 -13.78 -21.40 -16.10
CA SER A 56 -12.65 -21.53 -15.18
C SER A 56 -12.94 -22.61 -14.12
N PRO A 57 -12.03 -23.58 -13.93
CA PRO A 57 -12.16 -24.61 -12.88
C PRO A 57 -11.80 -24.07 -11.49
N TRP A 58 -11.27 -22.84 -11.41
CA TRP A 58 -10.95 -22.20 -10.15
C TRP A 58 -12.25 -21.83 -9.40
N PRO A 59 -12.34 -22.10 -8.09
CA PRO A 59 -13.46 -21.63 -7.30
C PRO A 59 -13.57 -20.10 -7.38
N GLY A 60 -14.81 -19.59 -7.35
CA GLY A 60 -15.06 -18.15 -7.37
C GLY A 60 -14.27 -17.42 -6.29
N MET A 61 -13.83 -16.21 -6.59
CA MET A 61 -13.06 -15.41 -5.65
C MET A 61 -13.88 -15.19 -4.37
N PRO A 62 -13.34 -15.47 -3.17
CA PRO A 62 -14.08 -15.29 -1.94
C PRO A 62 -14.57 -13.85 -1.80
N GLU A 63 -15.74 -13.65 -1.19
CA GLU A 63 -16.34 -12.31 -1.03
C GLU A 63 -15.47 -11.33 -0.22
N SER A 64 -14.53 -11.85 0.58
CA SER A 64 -13.52 -11.02 1.26
C SER A 64 -12.46 -10.44 0.31
N LEU A 65 -12.26 -11.06 -0.85
CA LEU A 65 -11.33 -10.62 -1.90
C LEU A 65 -12.05 -9.93 -3.07
N SER A 66 -13.37 -10.06 -3.20
CA SER A 66 -14.16 -9.27 -4.17
C SER A 66 -14.12 -7.78 -3.83
N THR A 67 -14.13 -7.43 -2.54
CA THR A 67 -13.90 -6.05 -2.07
C THR A 67 -12.50 -5.53 -2.41
N LEU A 68 -11.48 -6.39 -2.42
CA LEU A 68 -10.14 -6.07 -2.91
C LEU A 68 -10.10 -5.84 -4.42
N ARG A 69 -10.99 -6.51 -5.17
CA ARG A 69 -11.15 -6.27 -6.60
C ARG A 69 -11.78 -4.91 -6.90
N ASP A 70 -12.76 -4.49 -6.10
CA ASP A 70 -13.31 -3.13 -6.16
C ASP A 70 -12.27 -2.07 -5.80
N LEU A 71 -11.36 -2.39 -4.85
CA LEU A 71 -10.18 -1.56 -4.55
C LEU A 71 -9.10 -1.58 -5.64
N SER A 72 -9.07 -2.62 -6.48
CA SER A 72 -8.16 -2.75 -7.63
C SER A 72 -8.67 -2.05 -8.89
N SER A 73 -9.92 -1.61 -8.88
CA SER A 73 -10.43 -0.68 -9.89
C SER A 73 -9.70 0.65 -9.67
N GLU A 74 -8.87 1.04 -10.64
CA GLU A 74 -7.76 2.02 -10.58
C GLU A 74 -8.03 3.36 -9.87
N HIS A 75 -9.28 3.69 -9.56
CA HIS A 75 -9.66 4.96 -8.96
C HIS A 75 -10.69 4.72 -7.85
N LEU A 76 -10.22 4.78 -6.60
CA LEU A 76 -11.10 4.81 -5.45
C LEU A 76 -11.71 6.19 -5.32
N LEU A 77 -12.85 6.37 -5.98
CA LEU A 77 -13.60 7.62 -5.98
C LEU A 77 -14.52 7.68 -4.77
N ALA A 78 -14.43 8.77 -4.02
CA ALA A 78 -15.28 9.13 -2.90
C ALA A 78 -15.85 10.54 -3.10
N LYS A 79 -16.87 10.91 -2.30
CA LYS A 79 -17.53 12.24 -2.33
C LYS A 79 -18.06 12.63 -3.73
N ASP A 80 -18.88 11.78 -4.33
CA ASP A 80 -19.49 12.01 -5.65
C ASP A 80 -18.44 12.23 -6.76
N GLY A 81 -17.31 11.52 -6.69
CA GLY A 81 -16.24 11.62 -7.69
C GLY A 81 -15.30 12.82 -7.51
N ARG A 82 -15.40 13.57 -6.40
CA ARG A 82 -14.53 14.72 -6.12
C ARG A 82 -13.25 14.38 -5.34
N LEU A 83 -13.18 13.17 -4.78
CA LEU A 83 -12.00 12.69 -4.07
C LEU A 83 -11.57 11.36 -4.67
N GLY A 84 -10.31 11.23 -5.07
CA GLY A 84 -9.74 9.99 -5.58
C GLY A 84 -8.58 9.54 -4.70
N PHE A 85 -8.41 8.22 -4.53
CA PHE A 85 -7.20 7.65 -3.93
C PHE A 85 -6.43 6.84 -4.97
N VAL A 86 -5.11 7.01 -4.97
CA VAL A 86 -4.17 6.22 -5.74
C VAL A 86 -3.27 5.51 -4.74
N LEU A 87 -3.34 4.17 -4.70
CA LEU A 87 -2.51 3.36 -3.83
C LEU A 87 -1.21 3.00 -4.56
N LEU A 88 -0.08 3.36 -3.96
CA LEU A 88 1.25 3.15 -4.53
C LEU A 88 2.06 2.24 -3.63
N ARG A 89 2.83 1.32 -4.22
CA ARG A 89 3.84 0.53 -3.52
C ARG A 89 5.22 1.09 -3.83
N LEU A 90 5.80 1.83 -2.89
CA LEU A 90 7.14 2.40 -3.04
C LEU A 90 8.21 1.30 -3.00
N THR A 91 9.20 1.42 -3.88
CA THR A 91 10.39 0.55 -3.88
C THR A 91 11.28 0.92 -2.70
N LYS A 92 11.75 -0.08 -1.93
CA LYS A 92 12.67 0.14 -0.82
C LYS A 92 14.12 0.18 -1.30
N GLU A 93 14.90 1.15 -0.86
CA GLU A 93 16.34 1.16 -1.10
C GLU A 93 17.06 0.13 -0.20
N LYS A 94 18.06 -0.56 -0.76
CA LYS A 94 18.86 -1.54 -0.02
C LYS A 94 19.84 -0.81 0.89
N GLY A 95 19.60 -0.83 2.21
CA GLY A 95 20.57 -0.43 3.24
C GLY A 95 20.33 0.93 3.90
N GLY A 96 19.28 1.67 3.52
CA GLY A 96 18.89 2.91 4.19
C GLY A 96 17.88 2.68 5.31
N PHE A 97 18.17 3.15 6.52
CA PHE A 97 17.18 3.26 7.61
C PHE A 97 15.97 4.14 7.21
N ALA A 98 16.15 5.02 6.22
CA ALA A 98 15.11 5.84 5.60
C ALA A 98 14.59 5.19 4.30
N GLY A 99 14.13 3.94 4.39
CA GLY A 99 13.95 3.03 3.25
C GLY A 99 13.02 3.49 2.11
N ALA A 100 12.36 4.65 2.20
CA ALA A 100 11.51 5.20 1.15
C ALA A 100 11.78 6.69 0.82
N SER A 101 12.81 7.33 1.40
CA SER A 101 12.98 8.79 1.29
C SER A 101 13.11 9.29 -0.16
N ALA A 102 13.96 8.63 -0.97
CA ALA A 102 14.14 9.00 -2.37
C ALA A 102 12.86 8.79 -3.21
N ALA A 103 12.11 7.71 -2.93
CA ALA A 103 10.86 7.43 -3.62
C ALA A 103 9.74 8.42 -3.22
N THR A 104 9.70 8.82 -1.94
CA THR A 104 8.79 9.85 -1.42
C THR A 104 9.11 11.22 -2.02
N ASP A 105 10.39 11.58 -2.14
CA ASP A 105 10.83 12.84 -2.76
C ASP A 105 10.51 12.90 -4.25
N GLU A 106 10.72 11.80 -4.98
CA GLU A 106 10.30 11.67 -6.38
C GLU A 106 8.79 11.87 -6.52
N LEU A 107 8.00 11.21 -5.66
CA LEU A 107 6.56 11.30 -5.69
C LEU A 107 6.07 12.72 -5.39
N ARG A 108 6.66 13.42 -4.42
CA ARG A 108 6.37 14.84 -4.16
C ARG A 108 6.63 15.71 -5.38
N ARG A 109 7.75 15.51 -6.07
CA ARG A 109 8.07 16.27 -7.27
C ARG A 109 7.10 16.02 -8.42
N ILE A 110 6.62 14.78 -8.56
CA ILE A 110 5.57 14.44 -9.53
C ILE A 110 4.26 15.15 -9.15
N ILE A 111 3.89 15.14 -7.86
CA ILE A 111 2.71 15.83 -7.34
C ILE A 111 2.78 17.34 -7.63
N ASP A 112 3.92 17.98 -7.38
CA ASP A 112 4.10 19.42 -7.64
C ASP A 112 3.91 19.73 -9.13
N ARG A 113 4.54 18.95 -10.02
CA ARG A 113 4.40 19.11 -11.48
C ARG A 113 2.95 18.95 -11.95
N VAL A 114 2.21 18.01 -11.37
CA VAL A 114 0.79 17.80 -11.70
C VAL A 114 -0.04 18.95 -11.15
N SER A 115 0.27 19.44 -9.95
CA SER A 115 -0.44 20.56 -9.32
C SER A 115 -0.30 21.85 -10.13
N ASP A 116 0.86 22.10 -10.73
CA ASP A 116 1.08 23.23 -11.66
C ASP A 116 0.14 23.21 -12.87
N GLY A 117 -0.17 22.01 -13.38
CA GLY A 117 -1.11 21.81 -14.50
C GLY A 117 -2.59 21.86 -14.11
N HIS A 118 -2.90 21.75 -12.81
CA HIS A 118 -4.27 21.57 -12.31
C HIS A 118 -4.53 22.40 -11.04
N PRO A 119 -4.61 23.74 -11.13
CA PRO A 119 -4.74 24.62 -9.97
C PRO A 119 -6.04 24.45 -9.16
N GLY A 120 -7.04 23.77 -9.72
CA GLY A 120 -8.30 23.43 -9.04
C GLY A 120 -8.27 22.12 -8.26
N VAL A 121 -7.14 21.40 -8.25
CA VAL A 121 -7.00 20.07 -7.64
C VAL A 121 -5.94 20.12 -6.55
N SER A 122 -6.27 19.59 -5.38
CA SER A 122 -5.33 19.38 -4.29
C SER A 122 -4.93 17.91 -4.24
N VAL A 123 -3.65 17.63 -4.38
CA VAL A 123 -3.11 16.26 -4.27
C VAL A 123 -2.33 16.15 -2.96
N GLY A 124 -2.81 15.26 -2.09
CA GLY A 124 -2.15 14.95 -0.81
C GLY A 124 -1.36 13.66 -0.88
N LEU A 125 -0.33 13.55 -0.04
CA LEU A 125 0.45 12.34 0.12
C LEU A 125 0.36 11.86 1.57
N THR A 126 0.14 10.56 1.78
CA THR A 126 0.03 9.95 3.11
C THR A 126 0.42 8.48 3.09
N GLY A 127 0.53 7.88 4.28
CA GLY A 127 0.96 6.51 4.51
C GLY A 127 2.11 6.46 5.52
N ILE A 128 2.27 5.31 6.18
CA ILE A 128 3.31 5.10 7.19
C ILE A 128 4.71 5.53 6.70
N PRO A 129 5.18 5.13 5.50
CA PRO A 129 6.53 5.49 5.05
C PRO A 129 6.73 7.00 4.84
N VAL A 130 5.66 7.72 4.49
CA VAL A 130 5.70 9.17 4.26
C VAL A 130 5.73 9.90 5.59
N MET A 131 4.90 9.47 6.54
CA MET A 131 4.85 10.06 7.88
C MET A 131 6.17 9.86 8.63
N GLU A 132 6.76 8.67 8.54
CA GLU A 132 8.08 8.38 9.13
C GLU A 132 9.17 9.27 8.53
N ASP A 133 9.19 9.47 7.20
CA ASP A 133 10.15 10.36 6.54
C ASP A 133 10.01 11.82 7.01
N ASP A 134 8.78 12.31 7.14
CA ASP A 134 8.50 13.67 7.60
C ASP A 134 8.93 13.89 9.06
N GLU A 135 8.64 12.92 9.93
CA GLU A 135 9.07 12.97 11.33
C GLU A 135 10.60 13.01 11.43
N MET A 136 11.29 12.18 10.63
CA MET A 136 12.75 12.17 10.57
C MET A 136 13.33 13.50 10.06
N ARG A 137 12.78 14.07 8.99
CA ARG A 137 13.25 15.34 8.40
C ARG A 137 13.04 16.54 9.32
N ALA A 138 11.88 16.60 9.97
CA ALA A 138 11.57 17.65 10.95
C ALA A 138 12.55 17.60 12.13
N SER A 139 12.85 16.39 12.61
CA SER A 139 13.81 16.16 13.70
C SER A 139 15.24 16.58 13.32
N GLN A 140 15.71 16.19 12.13
CA GLN A 140 17.04 16.58 11.63
C GLN A 140 17.19 18.09 11.46
N THR A 141 16.20 18.74 10.84
CA THR A 141 16.23 20.19 10.60
C THR A 141 16.31 20.95 11.92
N SER A 142 15.51 20.52 12.91
CA SER A 142 15.52 21.11 14.26
C SER A 142 16.87 20.92 14.96
N MET A 143 17.47 19.74 14.83
CA MET A 143 18.78 19.43 15.41
C MET A 143 19.89 20.29 14.79
N VAL A 144 19.86 20.51 13.47
CA VAL A 144 20.84 21.36 12.77
C VAL A 144 20.74 22.81 13.24
N TRP A 145 19.53 23.36 13.34
CA TRP A 145 19.30 24.71 13.85
C TRP A 145 19.75 24.87 15.30
N ALA A 146 19.37 23.95 16.17
CA ALA A 146 19.76 23.97 17.57
C ALA A 146 21.29 23.88 17.74
N SER A 147 21.94 23.00 16.97
CA SER A 147 23.40 22.85 17.00
C SER A 147 24.12 24.11 16.51
N GLY A 148 23.64 24.70 15.40
CA GLY A 148 24.21 25.93 14.86
C GLY A 148 24.07 27.12 15.81
N LEU A 149 22.87 27.29 16.39
CA LEU A 149 22.61 28.34 17.37
C LEU A 149 23.45 28.17 18.64
N SER A 150 23.55 26.93 19.15
CA SER A 150 24.38 26.60 20.30
C SER A 150 25.85 26.91 20.05
N MET A 151 26.39 26.51 18.89
CA MET A 151 27.77 26.78 18.51
C MET A 151 28.06 28.30 18.45
N ALA A 152 27.17 29.08 17.84
CA ALA A 152 27.31 30.53 17.77
C ALA A 152 27.26 31.19 19.17
N ALA A 153 26.36 30.72 20.04
CA ALA A 153 26.26 31.21 21.42
C ALA A 153 27.54 30.93 22.21
N VAL A 154 28.11 29.73 22.09
CA VAL A 154 29.38 29.37 22.75
C VAL A 154 30.53 30.23 22.24
N ILE A 155 30.63 30.46 20.93
CA ILE A 155 31.66 31.34 20.35
C ILE A 155 31.57 32.76 20.93
N LEU A 156 30.35 33.30 21.04
CA LEU A 156 30.15 34.65 21.57
C LEU A 156 30.59 34.75 23.04
N VAL A 157 30.25 33.74 23.86
CA VAL A 157 30.66 33.67 25.26
C VAL A 157 32.19 33.58 25.42
N ILE A 158 32.90 32.94 24.50
CA ILE A 158 34.36 32.83 24.56
C ILE A 158 35.05 34.15 24.19
N ILE A 159 34.44 34.95 23.31
CA ILE A 159 35.03 36.21 22.81
C ILE A 159 34.70 37.40 23.72
N ALA A 160 33.53 37.40 24.36
CA ALA A 160 33.06 38.46 25.25
C ALA A 160 33.72 38.39 26.64
#